data_AF-R9KSN5-F1
#
_entry.id   AF-R9KSN5-F1
#
_cell.length_a   1.000
_cell.length_b   1.000
_cell.length_c   1.000
_cell.angle_alpha   90.00
_cell.angle_beta   90.00
_cell.angle_gamma   90.00
#
_symmetry.space_group_name_H-M   'P 1'
#
loop_
_entity.id
_entity.type
_entity.pdbx_description
1 polymer ?
#
loop_
_entity_poly.entity_id
_entity_poly.type
_entity_poly.pdbx_seq_one_letter_code
_entity_poly.pdbx_strand_id
1 'polypeptide(L)'
;MRPKDEWVVVKDIFEPIVDLELWERVQEVNGKRRRMCKAKREPIIFSGIAYCPDCGRRISFFPEKTSESNPKKTYFGSCQNYKANGPDGCMPHRIKKQDLYDIVLKDIREWAAMALADGQAVLGRVMEQQRLNSTVDYGLAEGKKRTIGKRLEEISHKQAV
;
A
#
# COMPACT_ATOMS: atom_id res chain seq x y z
N MET A 1 2.93 33.56 -9.08
CA MET A 1 3.22 33.13 -7.69
C MET A 1 4.70 32.74 -7.66
N ARG A 2 5.51 33.31 -6.76
CA ARG A 2 6.95 33.01 -6.71
C ARG A 2 7.21 31.55 -6.31
N PRO A 3 8.30 30.91 -6.78
CA PRO A 3 8.67 29.56 -6.36
C PRO A 3 8.82 29.50 -4.83
N LYS A 4 8.48 28.36 -4.23
CA LYS A 4 8.47 28.18 -2.76
C LYS A 4 9.83 28.44 -2.12
N ASP A 5 10.89 28.25 -2.89
CA ASP A 5 12.28 28.42 -2.46
C ASP A 5 12.65 29.90 -2.22
N GLU A 6 11.83 30.83 -2.71
CA GLU A 6 11.95 32.28 -2.48
C GLU A 6 11.05 32.80 -1.34
N TRP A 7 10.34 31.92 -0.63
CA TRP A 7 9.40 32.34 0.41
C TRP A 7 10.13 32.57 1.74
N VAL A 8 10.01 33.79 2.28
CA VAL A 8 10.45 34.09 3.63
C VAL A 8 9.29 33.79 4.59
N VAL A 9 9.44 32.75 5.41
CA VAL A 9 8.47 32.38 6.44
C VAL A 9 8.95 32.92 7.78
N VAL A 10 8.26 33.93 8.30
CA VAL A 10 8.53 34.48 9.63
C VAL A 10 7.47 33.97 10.60
N LYS A 11 7.92 33.40 11.72
CA LYS A 11 7.04 32.83 12.75
C LYS A 11 6.67 33.88 13.80
N ASP A 12 5.54 33.69 14.47
CA ASP A 12 5.15 34.39 15.70
C ASP A 12 5.02 35.92 15.59
N ILE A 13 4.63 36.44 14.41
CA ILE A 13 4.32 37.88 14.24
C ILE A 13 2.93 38.22 14.78
N PHE A 14 1.98 37.29 14.66
CA PHE A 14 0.58 37.49 15.03
C PHE A 14 0.17 36.50 16.11
N GLU A 15 -0.82 36.89 16.90
CA GLU A 15 -1.47 35.99 17.83
C GLU A 15 -2.02 34.75 17.07
N PRO A 16 -1.64 33.53 17.50
CA PRO A 16 -2.05 32.32 16.81
C PRO A 16 -3.56 32.11 16.92
N ILE A 17 -4.21 31.77 15.80
CA ILE A 17 -5.64 31.43 15.79
C ILE A 17 -5.90 30.10 16.51
N VAL A 18 -4.93 29.19 16.45
CA VAL A 18 -4.95 27.87 17.10
C VAL A 18 -3.57 27.55 17.63
N ASP A 19 -3.51 26.75 18.70
CA ASP A 19 -2.25 26.32 19.29
C ASP A 19 -1.38 25.56 18.28
N LEU A 20 -0.07 25.79 18.36
CA LEU A 20 0.90 25.15 17.47
C LEU A 20 0.84 23.61 17.59
N GLU A 21 0.70 23.08 18.80
CA GLU A 21 0.57 21.64 19.04
C GLU A 21 -0.67 21.06 18.32
N LEU A 22 -1.80 21.78 18.40
CA LEU A 22 -3.04 21.37 17.73
C LEU A 22 -2.87 21.40 16.21
N TRP A 23 -2.25 22.46 15.68
CA TRP A 23 -1.95 22.59 14.26
C TRP A 23 -1.07 21.44 13.76
N GLU A 24 0.03 21.15 14.45
CA GLU A 24 0.95 20.07 14.10
C GLU A 24 0.26 18.70 14.14
N ARG A 25 -0.55 18.43 15.17
CA ARG A 25 -1.33 17.19 15.28
C ARG A 25 -2.30 17.02 14.12
N VAL A 26 -2.99 18.08 13.70
CA VAL A 26 -3.90 18.04 12.54
C VAL A 26 -3.13 17.78 11.26
N GLN A 27 -1.96 18.41 11.08
CA GLN A 27 -1.11 18.16 9.90
C GLN A 27 -0.61 16.72 9.86
N GLU A 28 -0.25 16.13 10.99
CA GLU A 28 0.14 14.73 11.09
C GLU A 28 -1.01 13.79 10.70
N VAL A 29 -2.21 14.00 11.27
CA VAL A 29 -3.41 13.22 10.95
C VAL A 29 -3.77 13.34 9.47
N ASN A 30 -3.72 14.55 8.92
CA ASN A 30 -4.01 14.80 7.51
C ASN A 30 -2.94 14.18 6.59
N GLY A 31 -1.67 14.22 6.98
CA GLY A 31 -0.57 13.57 6.25
C GLY A 31 -0.70 12.04 6.24
N LYS A 32 -1.21 11.45 7.31
CA LYS A 32 -1.51 10.01 7.42
C LYS A 32 -2.79 9.61 6.70
N ARG A 33 -3.69 10.56 6.38
CA ARG A 33 -4.97 10.26 5.73
C ARG A 33 -4.73 9.79 4.30
N ARG A 34 -4.80 8.46 4.10
CA ARG A 34 -4.86 7.89 2.74
C ARG A 34 -6.09 8.44 2.03
N ARG A 35 -5.91 9.01 0.84
CA ARG A 35 -7.03 9.35 -0.06
C ARG A 35 -7.85 8.08 -0.30
N MET A 36 -9.02 7.98 0.32
CA MET A 36 -10.03 7.01 -0.11
C MET A 36 -10.47 7.45 -1.50
N CYS A 37 -10.06 6.71 -2.53
CA CYS A 37 -10.69 6.84 -3.83
C CYS A 37 -12.19 6.62 -3.62
N LYS A 38 -13.01 7.62 -3.95
CA LYS A 38 -14.47 7.49 -4.04
C LYS A 38 -14.83 6.55 -5.19
N ALA A 39 -14.50 5.27 -5.06
CA ALA A 39 -14.91 4.28 -6.04
C ALA A 39 -16.42 4.07 -5.87
N LYS A 40 -17.20 4.23 -6.94
CA LYS A 40 -18.62 3.88 -7.03
C LYS A 40 -18.89 2.37 -6.89
N ARG A 41 -17.91 1.59 -6.41
CA ARG A 41 -17.90 0.13 -6.35
C ARG A 41 -17.54 -0.27 -4.92
N GLU A 42 -18.09 -1.39 -4.47
CA GLU A 42 -17.74 -1.96 -3.17
C GLU A 42 -16.22 -2.01 -3.01
N PRO A 43 -15.68 -1.42 -1.93
CA PRO A 43 -14.25 -1.44 -1.68
C PRO A 43 -13.80 -2.89 -1.52
N ILE A 44 -12.81 -3.29 -2.31
CA ILE A 44 -12.24 -4.63 -2.21
C ILE A 44 -11.26 -4.64 -1.04
N ILE A 45 -11.52 -5.48 -0.04
CA ILE A 45 -10.79 -5.56 1.24
C ILE A 45 -9.26 -5.73 1.11
N PHE A 46 -8.77 -6.32 0.01
CA PHE A 46 -7.34 -6.53 -0.24
C PHE A 46 -6.66 -5.38 -1.00
N SER A 47 -7.42 -4.33 -1.34
CA SER A 47 -6.90 -3.18 -2.08
C SER A 47 -5.82 -2.45 -1.27
N GLY A 48 -4.61 -2.37 -1.84
CA GLY A 48 -3.47 -1.71 -1.18
C GLY A 48 -2.74 -2.56 -0.14
N ILE A 49 -3.16 -3.80 0.07
CA ILE A 49 -2.53 -4.76 1.00
C ILE A 49 -1.91 -5.93 0.23
N ALA A 50 -2.55 -6.40 -0.85
CA ALA A 50 -2.02 -7.50 -1.65
C ALA A 50 -0.92 -7.05 -2.62
N TYR A 51 0.24 -7.69 -2.55
CA TYR A 51 1.39 -7.50 -3.44
C TYR A 51 1.75 -8.81 -4.13
N CYS A 52 2.25 -8.70 -5.36
CA CYS A 52 2.78 -9.82 -6.13
C CYS A 52 4.13 -10.22 -5.54
N PRO A 53 4.36 -11.51 -5.24
CA PRO A 53 5.62 -11.98 -4.67
C PRO A 53 6.78 -11.87 -5.67
N ASP A 54 6.52 -12.02 -6.97
CA ASP A 54 7.56 -12.07 -8.00
C ASP A 54 8.08 -10.68 -8.39
N CYS A 55 7.19 -9.70 -8.56
CA CYS A 55 7.57 -8.35 -9.02
C CYS A 55 7.37 -7.24 -7.99
N GLY A 56 6.86 -7.56 -6.80
CA GLY A 56 6.62 -6.59 -5.72
C GLY A 56 5.55 -5.53 -6.01
N ARG A 57 4.90 -5.55 -7.19
CA ARG A 57 3.83 -4.61 -7.52
C ARG A 57 2.49 -5.04 -6.92
N ARG A 58 1.59 -4.08 -6.75
CA ARG A 58 0.26 -4.31 -6.18
C ARG A 58 -0.56 -5.28 -7.03
N ILE A 59 -1.40 -6.07 -6.36
CA ILE A 59 -2.44 -6.88 -7.00
C ILE A 59 -3.72 -6.04 -7.06
N SER A 60 -4.34 -6.00 -8.24
CA SER A 60 -5.61 -5.30 -8.47
C SER A 60 -6.74 -6.32 -8.66
N PHE A 61 -7.81 -6.16 -7.88
CA PHE A 61 -8.99 -7.02 -7.99
C PHE A 61 -10.04 -6.40 -8.89
N PHE A 62 -10.66 -7.21 -9.74
CA PHE A 62 -11.67 -6.79 -10.70
C PHE A 62 -12.78 -7.86 -10.78
N PRO A 63 -14.03 -7.45 -11.04
CA PRO A 63 -15.10 -8.41 -11.23
C PRO A 63 -14.89 -9.16 -12.56
N GLU A 64 -15.22 -10.45 -12.57
CA GLU A 64 -15.39 -11.20 -13.80
C GLU A 64 -16.52 -10.59 -14.62
N LYS A 65 -16.41 -10.65 -15.96
CA LYS A 65 -17.48 -10.19 -16.84
C LYS A 65 -18.72 -11.01 -16.55
N THR A 66 -19.78 -10.36 -16.08
CA THR A 66 -21.05 -11.01 -15.80
C THR A 66 -21.65 -11.51 -17.12
N SER A 67 -21.87 -12.82 -17.25
CA SER A 67 -22.80 -13.40 -18.23
C SER A 67 -24.20 -13.48 -17.60
N GLU A 68 -25.26 -13.46 -18.40
CA GLU A 68 -26.65 -13.67 -17.93
C GLU A 68 -26.82 -14.94 -17.07
N SER A 69 -25.95 -15.93 -17.28
CA SER A 69 -25.96 -17.20 -16.55
C SER A 69 -25.33 -17.17 -15.15
N ASN A 70 -24.66 -16.09 -14.74
CA ASN A 70 -23.98 -16.06 -13.44
C ASN A 70 -24.18 -14.71 -12.71
N PRO A 71 -25.28 -14.56 -11.94
CA PRO A 71 -25.61 -13.30 -11.26
C PRO A 71 -24.65 -12.95 -10.11
N LYS A 72 -23.82 -13.90 -9.65
CA LYS A 72 -22.81 -13.65 -8.61
C LYS A 72 -21.54 -13.04 -9.22
N LYS A 73 -21.24 -11.81 -8.82
CA LYS A 73 -19.98 -11.12 -9.18
C LYS A 73 -18.79 -11.78 -8.48
N THR A 74 -18.13 -12.72 -9.15
CA THR A 74 -16.83 -13.24 -8.70
C THR A 74 -15.75 -12.21 -8.98
N TYR A 75 -14.85 -11.98 -8.02
CA TYR A 75 -13.72 -11.07 -8.17
C TYR A 75 -12.41 -11.85 -8.30
N PHE A 76 -11.55 -11.42 -9.22
CA PHE A 76 -10.22 -11.95 -9.44
C PHE A 76 -9.17 -10.86 -9.26
N GLY A 77 -8.08 -11.19 -8.58
CA GLY A 77 -6.86 -10.42 -8.48
C GLY A 77 -5.95 -10.70 -9.67
N SER A 78 -5.25 -9.67 -10.15
CA SER A 78 -4.15 -9.78 -11.11
C SER A 78 -3.10 -8.70 -10.86
N CYS A 79 -1.84 -9.05 -11.12
CA CYS A 79 -0.69 -8.17 -10.93
C CYS A 79 -0.79 -6.91 -11.79
N GLN A 80 -0.58 -5.73 -11.18
CA GLN A 80 -0.59 -4.46 -11.91
C GLN A 80 0.55 -4.33 -12.92
N ASN A 81 1.71 -4.94 -12.67
CA ASN A 81 2.82 -4.90 -13.62
C ASN A 81 2.48 -5.64 -14.92
N TYR A 82 1.83 -6.81 -14.80
CA TYR A 82 1.34 -7.57 -15.95
C TYR A 82 0.26 -6.81 -16.72
N LYS A 83 -0.69 -6.18 -16.01
CA LYS A 83 -1.73 -5.37 -16.67
C LYS A 83 -1.17 -4.19 -17.47
N ALA A 84 -0.05 -3.62 -17.03
CA ALA A 84 0.57 -2.48 -17.68
C ALA A 84 1.53 -2.90 -18.81
N ASN A 85 2.34 -3.93 -18.57
CA ASN A 85 3.48 -4.28 -19.44
C ASN A 85 3.39 -5.68 -20.04
N GLY A 86 2.28 -6.40 -19.85
CA GLY A 86 2.08 -7.74 -20.37
C GLY A 86 3.07 -8.77 -19.80
N PRO A 87 3.38 -9.84 -20.57
CA PRO A 87 4.30 -10.91 -20.18
C PRO A 87 5.71 -10.41 -19.83
N ASP A 88 6.17 -9.32 -20.46
CA ASP A 88 7.49 -8.74 -20.20
C ASP A 88 7.60 -8.11 -18.80
N GLY A 89 6.46 -7.78 -18.18
CA GLY A 89 6.42 -7.20 -16.84
C GLY A 89 6.35 -8.22 -15.72
N CYS A 90 5.46 -9.20 -15.82
CA CYS A 90 5.19 -10.19 -14.76
C CYS A 90 4.33 -11.33 -15.33
N MET A 91 4.00 -12.33 -14.52
CA MET A 91 2.95 -13.29 -14.85
C MET A 91 1.55 -12.71 -14.55
N PRO A 92 0.47 -13.22 -15.18
CA PRO A 92 -0.89 -12.72 -14.99
C PRO A 92 -1.42 -12.80 -13.56
N HIS A 93 -0.94 -13.78 -12.76
CA HIS A 93 -1.44 -14.17 -11.44
C HIS A 93 -2.97 -14.12 -11.34
N ARG A 94 -3.65 -15.26 -11.52
CA ARG A 94 -5.10 -15.32 -11.39
C ARG A 94 -5.48 -15.79 -10.00
N ILE A 95 -5.83 -14.86 -9.11
CA ILE A 95 -6.17 -15.16 -7.71
C ILE A 95 -7.65 -14.89 -7.48
N LYS A 96 -8.44 -15.88 -7.07
CA LYS A 96 -9.85 -15.64 -6.73
C LYS A 96 -9.92 -14.93 -5.38
N LYS A 97 -10.72 -13.86 -5.29
CA LYS A 97 -10.88 -13.08 -4.05
C LYS A 97 -11.34 -13.96 -2.89
N GLN A 98 -12.28 -14.88 -3.15
CA GLN A 98 -12.86 -15.73 -2.12
C GLN A 98 -11.80 -16.66 -1.50
N ASP A 99 -11.00 -17.31 -2.33
CA ASP A 99 -9.96 -18.23 -1.88
C ASP A 99 -8.91 -17.48 -1.02
N LEU A 100 -8.50 -16.27 -1.45
CA LEU A 100 -7.61 -15.44 -0.64
C LEU A 100 -8.25 -15.01 0.69
N TYR A 101 -9.55 -14.73 0.70
CA TYR A 101 -10.29 -14.40 1.91
C TYR A 101 -10.36 -15.56 2.88
N ASP A 102 -10.67 -16.75 2.40
CA ASP A 102 -10.81 -17.93 3.26
C ASP A 102 -9.47 -18.30 3.88
N ILE A 103 -8.37 -18.20 3.13
CA ILE A 103 -7.01 -18.42 3.63
C ILE A 103 -6.64 -17.39 4.70
N VAL A 104 -6.82 -16.10 4.42
CA VAL A 104 -6.48 -15.03 5.37
C VAL A 104 -7.34 -15.12 6.63
N LEU A 105 -8.63 -15.42 6.50
CA LEU A 105 -9.53 -15.58 7.65
C LEU A 105 -9.14 -16.79 8.51
N LYS A 106 -8.75 -17.90 7.88
CA LYS A 106 -8.24 -19.08 8.58
C LYS A 106 -7.00 -18.72 9.39
N ASP A 107 -6.01 -18.07 8.76
CA ASP A 107 -4.78 -17.65 9.42
C ASP A 107 -5.06 -16.72 10.61
N ILE A 108 -5.88 -15.68 10.43
CA ILE A 108 -6.29 -14.78 11.53
C ILE A 108 -6.92 -15.55 12.70
N ARG A 109 -7.78 -16.54 12.43
CA ARG A 109 -8.41 -17.35 13.48
C ARG A 109 -7.41 -18.25 14.20
N GLU A 110 -6.46 -18.83 13.49
CA GLU A 110 -5.38 -19.63 14.08
C GLU A 110 -4.50 -18.76 15.00
N TRP A 111 -4.13 -17.56 14.54
CA TRP A 111 -3.41 -16.57 15.36
C TRP A 111 -4.21 -16.13 16.59
N ALA A 112 -5.51 -15.87 16.44
CA ALA A 112 -6.37 -15.51 17.55
C ALA A 112 -6.49 -16.64 18.59
N ALA A 113 -6.64 -17.88 18.15
CA ALA A 113 -6.70 -19.04 19.04
C ALA A 113 -5.39 -19.24 19.81
N MET A 114 -4.23 -19.10 19.13
CA MET A 114 -2.93 -19.14 19.80
C MET A 114 -2.78 -18.00 20.82
N ALA A 115 -3.21 -16.78 20.47
CA ALA A 115 -3.10 -15.63 21.36
C ALA A 115 -3.96 -15.76 22.62
N LEU A 116 -5.12 -16.42 22.52
CA LEU A 116 -5.98 -16.73 23.66
C LEU A 116 -5.40 -17.83 24.56
N ALA A 117 -4.67 -18.79 23.98
CA ALA A 117 -4.05 -19.87 24.74
C ALA A 117 -2.74 -19.42 25.44
N ASP A 118 -1.87 -18.73 24.71
CA ASP A 118 -0.58 -18.22 25.21
C ASP A 118 -0.13 -17.00 24.40
N GLY A 119 -0.31 -15.81 25.00
CA GLY A 119 0.09 -14.55 24.39
C GLY A 119 1.61 -14.39 24.21
N GLN A 120 2.45 -15.01 25.05
CA GLN A 120 3.90 -14.91 24.93
C GLN A 120 4.44 -15.76 23.79
N ALA A 121 3.87 -16.95 23.57
CA ALA A 121 4.21 -17.80 22.44
C ALA A 121 3.92 -17.12 21.09
N VAL A 122 2.82 -16.35 21.01
CA VAL A 122 2.49 -15.56 19.82
C VAL A 122 3.54 -14.49 19.53
N LEU A 123 4.01 -13.78 20.56
CA LEU A 123 5.03 -12.74 20.39
C LEU A 123 6.33 -13.31 19.79
N GLY A 124 6.80 -14.44 20.32
CA GLY A 124 8.00 -15.10 19.81
C GLY A 124 7.86 -15.50 18.33
N ARG A 125 6.70 -16.06 17.96
CA ARG A 125 6.43 -16.45 16.57
C ARG A 125 6.32 -15.26 15.63
N VAL A 126 5.70 -14.15 16.05
CA VAL A 126 5.63 -12.91 15.26
C VAL A 126 7.02 -12.32 15.03
N MET A 127 7.86 -12.30 16.06
CA MET A 127 9.24 -11.79 15.94
C MET A 127 10.08 -12.64 14.98
N GLU A 128 9.93 -13.97 15.02
CA GLU A 128 10.60 -14.87 14.08
C GLU A 128 10.11 -14.66 12.64
N GLN A 129 8.79 -14.55 12.45
CA GLN A 129 8.20 -14.25 11.14
C GLN A 129 8.64 -12.88 10.62
N GLN A 130 8.79 -11.87 11.47
CA GLN A 130 9.36 -10.57 11.06
C GLN A 130 10.82 -10.68 10.65
N ARG A 131 11.64 -11.49 11.33
CA ARG A 131 13.02 -11.73 10.91
C ARG A 131 13.08 -12.35 9.52
N LEU A 132 12.25 -13.37 9.26
CA LEU A 132 12.19 -14.02 7.95
C LEU A 132 11.64 -13.07 6.87
N ASN A 133 10.59 -12.32 7.19
CA ASN A 133 9.92 -11.39 6.29
C ASN A 133 10.60 -10.02 6.16
N SER A 134 11.69 -9.76 6.87
CA SER A 134 12.50 -8.53 6.70
C SER A 134 13.04 -8.38 5.27
N THR A 135 13.07 -9.47 4.51
CA THR A 135 13.36 -9.50 3.08
C THR A 135 12.12 -9.21 2.21
N VAL A 136 10.89 -9.38 2.68
CA VAL A 136 9.68 -9.30 1.84
C VAL A 136 9.22 -7.85 1.56
N ASP A 137 9.72 -6.86 2.30
CA ASP A 137 9.52 -5.44 1.98
C ASP A 137 10.35 -4.97 0.76
N TYR A 138 11.04 -5.90 0.05
CA TYR A 138 11.71 -5.63 -1.21
C TYR A 138 10.80 -4.90 -2.20
N GLY A 139 9.52 -5.25 -2.33
CA GLY A 139 8.64 -4.59 -3.32
C GLY A 139 8.43 -3.10 -3.09
N LEU A 140 8.27 -2.67 -1.83
CA LEU A 140 8.08 -1.27 -1.47
C LEU A 140 9.43 -0.53 -1.44
N ALA A 141 10.49 -1.18 -0.94
CA ALA A 141 11.84 -0.63 -0.87
C ALA A 141 12.48 -0.49 -2.27
N GLU A 142 12.39 -1.50 -3.14
CA GLU A 142 12.81 -1.46 -4.55
C GLU A 142 12.00 -0.44 -5.35
N GLY A 143 10.68 -0.39 -5.13
CA GLY A 143 9.82 0.62 -5.75
C GLY A 143 10.23 2.06 -5.39
N LYS A 144 10.57 2.28 -4.11
CA LYS A 144 11.14 3.55 -3.64
C LYS A 144 12.53 3.80 -4.24
N LYS A 145 13.44 2.82 -4.23
CA LYS A 145 14.78 2.93 -4.85
C LYS A 145 14.70 3.32 -6.32
N ARG A 146 13.82 2.68 -7.10
CA ARG A 146 13.64 2.97 -8.53
C ARG A 146 13.08 4.37 -8.78
N THR A 147 12.18 4.84 -7.90
CA THR A 147 11.62 6.20 -7.98
C THR A 147 12.67 7.24 -7.58
N ILE A 148 13.47 6.96 -6.55
CA ILE A 148 14.59 7.82 -6.13
C ILE A 148 15.66 7.88 -7.22
N GLY A 149 16.02 6.76 -7.84
CA GLY A 149 16.97 6.70 -8.95
C GLY A 149 16.56 7.61 -10.12
N LYS A 150 15.30 7.54 -10.56
CA LYS A 150 14.79 8.45 -11.60
C LYS A 150 14.85 9.92 -11.21
N ARG A 151 14.54 10.24 -9.94
CA ARG A 151 14.66 11.63 -9.44
C ARG A 151 16.11 12.10 -9.38
N LEU A 152 17.07 11.22 -9.06
CA LEU A 152 18.49 11.53 -9.07
C LEU A 152 19.01 11.77 -10.50
N GLU A 153 18.56 10.99 -11.48
CA GLU A 153 18.84 11.23 -12.90
C GLU A 153 18.31 12.60 -13.35
N GLU A 154 17.07 12.95 -12.99
CA GLU A 154 16.47 14.25 -13.31
C GLU A 154 17.21 15.44 -12.64
N ILE A 155 17.69 15.27 -11.41
CA ILE A 155 18.45 16.31 -10.70
C ILE A 155 19.85 16.46 -11.30
N SER A 156 20.52 15.35 -11.60
CA SER A 156 21.81 15.33 -12.28
C SER A 156 21.75 16.05 -13.63
N HIS A 157 20.70 15.79 -14.41
CA HIS A 157 20.50 16.44 -15.70
C HIS A 157 20.25 17.95 -15.61
N LYS A 158 19.67 18.43 -14.50
CA LYS A 158 19.44 19.86 -14.22
C LYS A 158 20.66 20.59 -13.67
N GLN A 159 21.66 19.88 -13.15
CA GLN A 159 22.91 20.45 -12.66
C GLN A 159 24.02 20.45 -13.73
N ALA A 160 23.81 19.74 -14.85
CA ALA A 160 24.73 19.65 -15.98
C ALA A 160 24.40 20.63 -17.13
N VAL A 161 23.34 21.42 -17.00
CA VAL A 161 22.90 22.49 -17.90
C VAL A 161 22.91 23.80 -17.13
#